data_AF-A0A433HRF1-F1
#
_entry.id   AF-A0A433HRF1-F1
#
_cell.length_a   1.000
_cell.length_b   1.000
_cell.length_c   1.000
_cell.angle_alpha   90.00
_cell.angle_beta   90.00
_cell.angle_gamma   90.00
#
_symmetry.space_group_name_H-M   'P 1'
#
loop_
_entity.id
_entity.type
_entity.pdbx_description
1 polymer ?
#
loop_
_entity_poly.entity_id
_entity_poly.type
_entity_poly.pdbx_seq_one_letter_code
_entity_poly.pdbx_strand_id
1 'polypeptide(L)'
;MNRGCNSPARDANAVMPGAADGLPEPSGADFNGRNQSSAPPAQATRRSQVDGDVRIEAHGFALDVMVDERLLKFAALQALSADAACAALLLVPALGRAVIVALLLTTPYVRPAGLGAPYAAYLPRQWCGLLLALLAATTVVVSGWAGTGVLVGLGIGVIGLRQALMQRLGGITGDTLGAACELTEMAALLVLALA
;
A
#
# COMPACT_ATOMS: atom_id res chain seq x y z
N MET A 1 -32.09 49.06 32.05
CA MET A 1 -30.77 49.55 32.51
C MET A 1 -29.74 49.27 31.42
N ASN A 2 -29.30 50.29 30.67
CA ASN A 2 -28.05 51.07 30.86
C ASN A 2 -26.78 50.24 30.55
N ARG A 3 -26.27 50.24 29.31
CA ARG A 3 -25.18 51.10 28.73
C ARG A 3 -23.91 51.22 29.58
N GLY A 4 -22.78 50.97 28.93
CA GLY A 4 -21.40 51.32 29.33
C GLY A 4 -20.41 50.43 28.57
N CYS A 5 -19.90 50.75 27.37
CA CYS A 5 -18.88 51.78 27.06
C CYS A 5 -17.65 51.67 27.99
N ASN A 6 -16.39 51.77 27.58
CA ASN A 6 -15.72 51.94 26.29
C ASN A 6 -14.21 51.96 26.64
N SER A 7 -13.41 51.04 26.08
CA SER A 7 -12.01 51.22 25.59
C SER A 7 -10.97 51.99 26.47
N PRO A 8 -9.80 52.44 25.94
CA PRO A 8 -8.56 51.63 25.86
C PRO A 8 -7.28 52.38 26.35
N ALA A 9 -6.14 51.67 26.34
CA ALA A 9 -4.75 52.14 26.10
C ALA A 9 -4.11 53.26 26.96
N ARG A 10 -2.79 53.08 27.21
CA ARG A 10 -1.75 53.97 27.80
C ARG A 10 -1.22 53.41 29.14
N ASP A 11 0.06 53.37 29.46
CA ASP A 11 1.30 54.00 28.97
C ASP A 11 2.47 53.06 29.36
N ALA A 12 3.45 52.86 28.49
CA ALA A 12 4.73 53.58 28.47
C ALA A 12 5.56 53.47 29.77
N ASN A 13 6.62 52.68 29.68
CA ASN A 13 7.99 53.08 30.04
C ASN A 13 8.18 53.98 31.28
N ALA A 14 8.56 53.37 32.41
CA ALA A 14 9.28 54.02 33.51
C ALA A 14 10.26 53.00 34.10
N VAL A 15 11.52 53.00 33.65
CA VAL A 15 12.67 53.60 34.34
C VAL A 15 12.83 53.12 35.78
N MET A 16 13.79 52.22 35.98
CA MET A 16 14.43 51.96 37.27
C MET A 16 15.94 52.26 37.11
N PRO A 17 16.51 53.25 37.82
CA PRO A 17 17.95 53.42 37.90
C PRO A 17 18.49 52.75 39.18
N GLY A 18 19.46 51.86 39.03
CA GLY A 18 20.20 51.27 40.15
C GLY A 18 21.63 51.00 39.69
N ALA A 19 22.55 51.81 40.21
CA ALA A 19 23.95 51.91 39.81
C ALA A 19 24.87 50.88 40.49
N ALA A 20 26.11 50.81 39.97
CA ALA A 20 27.34 50.28 40.59
C ALA A 20 27.42 48.75 40.74
N ASP A 21 28.52 48.03 40.51
CA ASP A 21 29.93 48.35 40.24
C ASP A 21 30.63 47.04 39.79
N GLY A 22 31.75 47.15 39.07
CA GLY A 22 32.83 46.14 39.17
C GLY A 22 32.99 45.12 38.04
N LEU A 23 33.80 45.48 37.04
CA LEU A 23 34.68 44.53 36.32
C LEU A 23 35.75 44.00 37.30
N PRO A 24 36.24 42.73 37.19
CA PRO A 24 37.13 42.36 36.09
C PRO A 24 36.97 40.92 35.53
N GLU A 25 37.04 40.80 34.21
CA GLU A 25 37.65 39.64 33.51
C GLU A 25 39.14 39.55 33.92
N PRO A 26 39.80 38.37 34.01
CA PRO A 26 39.81 37.38 32.92
C PRO A 26 40.05 35.89 33.32
N SER A 27 40.12 35.05 32.29
CA SER A 27 40.88 33.79 32.20
C SER A 27 40.17 32.49 32.61
N GLY A 28 39.89 31.67 31.59
CA GLY A 28 39.42 30.30 31.75
C GLY A 28 38.98 29.68 30.44
N ALA A 29 39.89 29.56 29.48
CA ALA A 29 39.68 28.70 28.32
C ALA A 29 39.59 27.24 28.81
N ASP A 30 38.38 26.69 28.91
CA ASP A 30 38.20 25.24 29.00
C ASP A 30 37.77 24.70 27.63
N PHE A 31 38.80 24.36 26.87
CA PHE A 31 38.78 23.78 25.55
C PHE A 31 38.42 22.29 25.67
N ASN A 32 37.20 21.96 26.14
CA ASN A 32 36.76 20.58 26.22
C ASN A 32 36.25 20.09 24.86
N GLY A 33 37.22 19.73 24.00
CA GLY A 33 37.04 19.01 22.75
C GLY A 33 36.47 17.61 22.98
N ARG A 34 35.15 17.51 23.18
CA ARG A 34 34.44 16.28 22.87
C ARG A 34 34.37 16.14 21.36
N ASN A 35 35.36 15.38 20.88
CA ASN A 35 35.48 14.71 19.60
C ASN A 35 34.11 14.33 19.00
N GLN A 36 33.47 15.28 18.31
CA GLN A 36 32.50 14.98 17.28
C GLN A 36 33.32 14.41 16.12
N SER A 37 33.60 13.11 16.21
CA SER A 37 34.09 12.34 15.07
C SER A 37 32.97 12.35 14.03
N SER A 38 32.94 13.44 13.26
CA SER A 38 32.28 13.50 11.97
C SER A 38 32.96 12.43 11.12
N ALA A 39 32.27 11.31 10.93
CA ALA A 39 32.67 10.34 9.91
C ALA A 39 33.00 11.13 8.62
N PRO A 40 34.14 10.87 7.97
CA PRO A 40 34.55 11.67 6.82
C PRO A 40 33.44 11.66 5.75
N PRO A 41 33.17 12.78 5.07
CA PRO A 41 32.03 12.94 4.16
C PRO A 41 31.94 11.84 3.09
N ALA A 42 33.08 11.22 2.76
CA ALA A 42 33.17 10.10 1.83
C ALA A 42 32.47 8.81 2.28
N GLN A 43 32.20 8.58 3.58
CA GLN A 43 31.53 7.37 4.08
C GLN A 43 30.01 7.49 4.08
N ALA A 44 29.47 8.68 4.39
CA ALA A 44 28.03 8.93 4.37
C ALA A 44 27.47 8.89 2.94
N THR A 45 28.16 9.52 1.98
CA THR A 45 27.79 9.47 0.55
C THR A 45 27.86 8.05 0.01
N ARG A 46 28.82 7.24 0.45
CA ARG A 46 28.96 5.85 0.01
C ARG A 46 27.83 4.95 0.53
N ARG A 47 27.35 5.17 1.76
CA ARG A 47 26.16 4.48 2.28
C ARG A 47 24.88 4.89 1.55
N SER A 48 24.68 6.18 1.29
CA SER A 48 23.51 6.64 0.53
C SER A 48 23.54 6.21 -0.93
N GLN A 49 24.73 6.09 -1.52
CA GLN A 49 24.89 5.61 -2.89
C GLN A 49 24.65 4.10 -3.00
N VAL A 50 25.15 3.29 -2.06
CA VAL A 50 24.82 1.86 -1.98
C VAL A 50 23.33 1.63 -1.74
N ASP A 51 22.68 2.41 -0.87
CA ASP A 51 21.21 2.34 -0.66
C ASP A 51 20.41 2.75 -1.90
N GLY A 52 20.99 3.58 -2.78
CA GLY A 52 20.44 3.98 -4.06
C GLY A 52 20.62 2.90 -5.12
N ASP A 53 21.83 2.36 -5.24
CA ASP A 53 22.19 1.30 -6.18
C ASP A 53 21.36 0.02 -5.91
N VAL A 54 21.23 -0.39 -4.63
CA VAL A 54 20.38 -1.54 -4.23
C VAL A 54 18.90 -1.27 -4.51
N ARG A 55 18.43 -0.02 -4.38
CA ARG A 55 17.06 0.35 -4.74
C ARG A 55 16.83 0.27 -6.24
N ILE A 56 17.76 0.77 -7.06
CA ILE A 56 17.64 0.73 -8.52
C ILE A 56 17.69 -0.71 -9.03
N GLU A 57 18.56 -1.55 -8.48
CA GLU A 57 18.59 -2.98 -8.78
C GLU A 57 17.26 -3.66 -8.40
N ALA A 58 16.76 -3.43 -7.18
CA ALA A 58 15.48 -4.00 -6.72
C ALA A 58 14.28 -3.51 -7.56
N HIS A 59 14.29 -2.25 -8.01
CA HIS A 59 13.26 -1.73 -8.90
C HIS A 59 13.33 -2.38 -10.29
N GLY A 60 14.54 -2.64 -10.81
CA GLY A 60 14.75 -3.37 -12.07
C GLY A 60 14.14 -4.77 -12.01
N PHE A 61 14.47 -5.55 -10.97
CA PHE A 61 13.90 -6.89 -10.78
C PHE A 61 12.38 -6.88 -10.62
N ALA A 62 11.83 -5.89 -9.90
CA ALA A 62 10.38 -5.77 -9.74
C ALA A 62 9.69 -5.46 -11.07
N LEU A 63 10.29 -4.62 -11.91
CA LEU A 63 9.76 -4.32 -13.25
C LEU A 63 9.84 -5.53 -14.16
N ASP A 64 10.96 -6.27 -14.17
CA ASP A 64 11.10 -7.49 -14.96
C ASP A 64 10.05 -8.53 -14.57
N VAL A 65 9.88 -8.79 -13.27
CA VAL A 65 8.85 -9.73 -12.79
C VAL A 65 7.44 -9.27 -13.16
N MET A 66 7.15 -7.97 -13.04
CA MET A 66 5.87 -7.43 -13.49
C MET A 66 5.69 -7.59 -14.99
N VAL A 67 6.71 -7.32 -15.81
CA VAL A 67 6.63 -7.43 -17.27
C VAL A 67 6.47 -8.89 -17.70
N ASP A 68 7.25 -9.80 -17.12
CA ASP A 68 7.18 -11.26 -17.36
C ASP A 68 5.80 -11.82 -17.03
N GLU A 69 5.20 -11.36 -15.92
CA GLU A 69 3.83 -11.67 -15.54
C GLU A 69 2.83 -11.26 -16.65
N ARG A 70 2.97 -10.07 -17.26
CA ARG A 70 2.07 -9.63 -18.35
C ARG A 70 2.32 -10.43 -19.63
N LEU A 71 3.57 -10.78 -19.93
CA LEU A 71 3.94 -11.62 -21.06
C LEU A 71 3.37 -13.03 -20.94
N LEU A 72 3.38 -13.60 -19.73
CA LEU A 72 2.82 -14.93 -19.47
C LEU A 72 1.30 -14.96 -19.66
N LYS A 73 0.60 -13.89 -19.26
CA LYS A 73 -0.84 -13.72 -19.56
C LYS A 73 -1.10 -13.64 -21.07
N PHE A 74 -0.27 -12.92 -21.80
CA PHE A 74 -0.36 -12.84 -23.27
C PHE A 74 -0.11 -14.21 -23.92
N ALA A 75 0.90 -14.95 -23.48
CA ALA A 75 1.20 -16.29 -23.97
C ALA A 75 0.05 -17.28 -23.67
N ALA A 76 -0.53 -17.22 -22.47
CA ALA A 76 -1.68 -18.04 -22.10
C ALA A 76 -2.92 -17.73 -22.94
N LEU A 77 -3.17 -16.45 -23.25
CA LEU A 77 -4.25 -16.04 -24.15
C LEU A 77 -4.07 -16.58 -25.57
N GLN A 78 -2.84 -16.60 -26.07
CA GLN A 78 -2.53 -17.14 -27.41
C GLN A 78 -2.70 -18.66 -27.49
N ALA A 79 -2.63 -19.37 -26.37
CA ALA A 79 -2.84 -20.81 -26.30
C ALA A 79 -4.32 -21.23 -26.30
N LEU A 80 -5.24 -20.29 -26.04
CA LEU A 80 -6.68 -20.53 -26.04
C LEU A 80 -7.27 -20.46 -27.46
N SER A 81 -8.35 -21.21 -27.69
CA SER A 81 -9.17 -21.03 -28.89
C SER A 81 -9.76 -19.61 -28.92
N ALA A 82 -10.06 -19.07 -30.11
CA ALA A 82 -10.51 -17.68 -30.26
C ALA A 82 -11.73 -17.33 -29.38
N ASP A 83 -12.67 -18.27 -29.23
CA ASP A 83 -13.85 -18.09 -28.36
C ASP A 83 -13.48 -18.11 -26.87
N ALA A 84 -12.61 -19.04 -26.46
CA ALA A 84 -12.15 -19.12 -25.08
C ALA A 84 -11.30 -17.91 -24.69
N ALA A 85 -10.45 -17.42 -25.60
CA ALA A 85 -9.59 -16.26 -25.38
C ALA A 85 -10.41 -14.99 -25.15
N CYS A 86 -11.48 -14.78 -25.93
CA CYS A 86 -12.42 -13.68 -25.73
C CYS A 86 -13.08 -13.72 -24.34
N ALA A 87 -13.53 -14.89 -23.92
CA ALA A 87 -14.12 -15.08 -22.60
C ALA A 87 -13.10 -14.83 -21.48
N ALA A 88 -11.90 -15.38 -21.59
CA ALA A 88 -10.82 -15.24 -20.62
C ALA A 88 -10.39 -13.77 -20.45
N LEU A 89 -10.36 -12.99 -21.54
CA LEU A 89 -9.97 -11.57 -21.51
C LEU A 89 -10.87 -10.72 -20.58
N LEU A 90 -12.13 -11.11 -20.40
CA LEU A 90 -13.09 -10.43 -19.54
C LEU A 90 -13.21 -11.10 -18.17
N LEU A 91 -13.29 -12.44 -18.14
CA LEU A 91 -13.51 -13.20 -16.90
C LEU A 91 -12.32 -13.12 -15.94
N VAL A 92 -11.10 -13.25 -16.45
CA VAL A 92 -9.89 -13.27 -15.63
C VAL A 92 -9.68 -11.97 -14.85
N PRO A 93 -9.64 -10.78 -15.48
CA PRO A 93 -9.50 -9.53 -14.72
C PRO A 93 -10.71 -9.25 -13.83
N ALA A 94 -11.92 -9.70 -14.21
CA ALA A 94 -13.08 -9.61 -13.33
C ALA A 94 -12.91 -10.45 -12.05
N LEU A 95 -12.34 -11.66 -12.16
CA LEU A 95 -12.01 -12.51 -11.00
C LEU A 95 -10.90 -11.90 -10.13
N GLY A 96 -9.89 -11.28 -10.73
CA GLY A 96 -8.87 -10.51 -10.01
C GLY A 96 -9.49 -9.42 -9.14
N ARG A 97 -10.42 -8.64 -9.71
CA ARG A 97 -11.18 -7.62 -8.96
C ARG A 97 -12.09 -8.22 -7.90
N ALA A 98 -12.69 -9.38 -8.17
CA ALA A 98 -13.54 -10.09 -7.21
C ALA A 98 -12.78 -10.48 -5.95
N VAL A 99 -11.52 -10.89 -6.07
CA VAL A 99 -10.66 -11.19 -4.91
C VAL A 99 -10.39 -9.96 -4.06
N ILE A 100 -10.12 -8.82 -4.69
CA ILE A 100 -9.94 -7.55 -3.96
C ILE A 100 -11.18 -7.23 -3.13
N VAL A 101 -12.37 -7.34 -3.74
CA VAL A 101 -13.65 -7.10 -3.05
C VAL A 101 -13.87 -8.12 -1.94
N ALA A 102 -13.64 -9.40 -2.19
CA ALA A 102 -13.81 -10.46 -1.19
C ALA A 102 -12.91 -10.26 0.04
N LEU A 103 -11.64 -9.90 -0.18
CA LEU A 103 -10.69 -9.63 0.91
C LEU A 103 -11.09 -8.37 1.70
N LEU A 104 -11.50 -7.29 1.03
CA LEU A 104 -11.99 -6.06 1.69
C LEU A 104 -13.26 -6.29 2.51
N LEU A 105 -14.15 -7.18 2.06
CA LEU A 105 -15.37 -7.51 2.79
C LEU A 105 -15.11 -8.35 4.05
N THR A 106 -14.15 -9.26 3.97
CA THR A 106 -13.91 -10.31 4.98
C THR A 106 -12.75 -10.02 5.94
N THR A 107 -11.92 -9.01 5.64
CA THR A 107 -10.66 -8.73 6.35
C THR A 107 -10.54 -7.23 6.67
N PRO A 108 -10.12 -6.86 7.90
CA PRO A 108 -9.94 -5.46 8.27
C PRO A 108 -8.80 -4.81 7.47
N TYR A 109 -9.00 -3.57 7.02
CA TYR A 109 -7.98 -2.79 6.33
C TYR A 109 -7.16 -1.98 7.34
N VAL A 110 -5.85 -2.21 7.38
CA VAL A 110 -4.98 -1.73 8.47
C VAL A 110 -4.39 -0.34 8.19
N ARG A 111 -4.37 0.10 6.93
CA ARG A 111 -3.68 1.34 6.53
C ARG A 111 -4.64 2.54 6.45
N PRO A 112 -4.68 3.47 7.42
CA PRO A 112 -5.72 4.51 7.49
C PRO A 112 -5.74 5.50 6.30
N ALA A 113 -4.60 5.72 5.62
CA ALA A 113 -4.48 6.60 4.46
C ALA A 113 -4.10 5.87 3.16
N GLY A 114 -4.41 4.57 3.04
CA GLY A 114 -4.16 3.82 1.81
C GLY A 114 -5.27 4.00 0.76
N LEU A 115 -4.95 3.76 -0.52
CA LEU A 115 -5.93 3.81 -1.62
C LEU A 115 -7.16 2.91 -1.39
N GLY A 116 -7.02 1.83 -0.63
CA GLY A 116 -8.11 0.93 -0.24
C GLY A 116 -8.96 1.38 0.95
N ALA A 117 -8.56 2.42 1.70
CA ALA A 117 -9.26 2.89 2.90
C ALA A 117 -10.70 3.38 2.65
N PRO A 118 -10.99 4.24 1.64
CA PRO A 118 -12.37 4.65 1.35
C PRO A 118 -13.24 3.47 0.89
N TYR A 119 -12.67 2.51 0.17
CA TYR A 119 -13.40 1.31 -0.26
C TYR A 119 -13.78 0.44 0.95
N ALA A 120 -12.85 0.21 1.89
CA ALA A 120 -13.15 -0.54 3.11
C ALA A 120 -14.25 0.12 3.97
N ALA A 121 -14.32 1.45 3.97
CA ALA A 121 -15.27 2.21 4.79
C ALA A 121 -16.71 2.26 4.21
N TYR A 122 -16.85 2.35 2.88
CA TYR A 122 -18.14 2.63 2.23
C TYR A 122 -18.66 1.47 1.35
N LEU A 123 -18.04 0.29 1.38
CA LEU A 123 -18.46 -0.80 0.52
C LEU A 123 -19.87 -1.31 0.88
N PRO A 124 -20.83 -1.29 -0.06
CA PRO A 124 -22.15 -1.84 0.17
C PRO A 124 -22.10 -3.38 0.16
N ARG A 125 -21.93 -3.98 1.35
CA ARG A 125 -21.69 -5.42 1.52
C ARG A 125 -22.67 -6.33 0.77
N GLN A 126 -23.96 -6.00 0.80
CA GLN A 126 -25.02 -6.77 0.15
C GLN A 126 -24.89 -6.80 -1.39
N TRP A 127 -24.61 -5.64 -2.00
CA TRP A 127 -24.47 -5.51 -3.45
C TRP A 127 -23.17 -6.15 -3.93
N CYS A 128 -22.09 -5.99 -3.17
CA CYS A 128 -20.85 -6.66 -3.47
C CYS A 128 -20.99 -8.19 -3.39
N GLY A 129 -21.67 -8.73 -2.37
CA GLY A 129 -21.95 -10.16 -2.28
C GLY A 129 -22.75 -10.70 -3.46
N LEU A 130 -23.78 -9.97 -3.89
CA LEU A 130 -24.59 -10.32 -5.07
C LEU A 130 -23.73 -10.33 -6.35
N LEU A 131 -22.90 -9.30 -6.55
CA LEU A 131 -22.00 -9.21 -7.72
C LEU A 131 -20.97 -10.35 -7.74
N LEU A 132 -20.40 -10.72 -6.58
CA LEU A 132 -19.50 -11.85 -6.48
C LEU A 132 -20.19 -13.17 -6.83
N ALA A 133 -21.42 -13.38 -6.34
CA ALA A 133 -22.20 -14.57 -6.65
C ALA A 133 -22.57 -14.65 -8.15
N LEU A 134 -22.97 -13.51 -8.74
CA LEU A 134 -23.28 -13.43 -10.16
C LEU A 134 -22.05 -13.73 -11.02
N LEU A 135 -20.89 -13.17 -10.66
CA LEU A 135 -19.64 -13.42 -11.37
C LEU A 135 -19.23 -14.89 -11.27
N ALA A 136 -19.35 -15.50 -10.08
CA ALA A 136 -19.08 -16.91 -9.89
C ALA A 136 -20.01 -17.78 -10.77
N ALA A 137 -21.31 -17.49 -10.79
CA ALA A 137 -22.26 -18.20 -11.65
C ALA A 137 -21.91 -18.05 -13.14
N THR A 138 -21.62 -16.83 -13.60
CA THR A 138 -21.19 -16.59 -14.99
C THR A 138 -19.91 -17.35 -15.34
N THR A 139 -18.96 -17.43 -14.42
CA THR A 139 -17.71 -18.17 -14.61
C THR A 139 -17.97 -19.66 -14.85
N VAL A 140 -18.86 -20.27 -14.06
CA VAL A 140 -19.24 -21.68 -14.23
C VAL A 140 -20.01 -21.90 -15.54
N VAL A 141 -20.92 -21.00 -15.89
CA VAL A 141 -21.72 -21.12 -17.13
C VAL A 141 -20.84 -21.02 -18.37
N VAL A 142 -19.88 -20.10 -18.38
CA VAL A 142 -19.02 -19.86 -19.55
C VAL A 142 -17.88 -20.88 -19.65
N SER A 143 -17.29 -21.28 -18.52
CA SER A 143 -16.07 -22.11 -18.50
C SER A 143 -16.29 -23.55 -17.99
N GLY A 144 -17.52 -23.93 -17.65
CA GLY A 144 -17.88 -25.28 -17.22
C GLY A 144 -17.08 -25.81 -16.01
N TRP A 145 -16.56 -27.03 -16.14
CA TRP A 145 -15.76 -27.68 -15.10
C TRP A 145 -14.46 -26.94 -14.80
N ALA A 146 -13.82 -26.35 -15.82
CA ALA A 146 -12.62 -25.53 -15.63
C ALA A 146 -12.93 -24.31 -14.76
N GLY A 147 -14.06 -23.63 -15.03
CA GLY A 147 -14.53 -22.50 -14.22
C GLY A 147 -14.79 -22.89 -12.77
N THR A 148 -15.32 -24.08 -12.52
CA THR A 148 -15.50 -24.60 -11.15
C THR A 148 -14.15 -24.80 -10.45
N GLY A 149 -13.16 -25.37 -11.15
CA GLY A 149 -11.79 -25.52 -10.64
C GLY A 149 -11.15 -24.17 -10.26
N VAL A 150 -11.31 -23.16 -11.13
CA VAL A 150 -10.86 -21.78 -10.85
C VAL A 150 -11.49 -21.25 -9.57
N LEU A 151 -12.82 -21.36 -9.40
CA LEU A 151 -13.51 -20.85 -8.22
C LEU A 151 -13.10 -21.55 -6.92
N VAL A 152 -12.91 -22.88 -6.96
CA VAL A 152 -12.44 -23.64 -5.79
C VAL A 152 -11.02 -23.21 -5.41
N GLY A 153 -10.11 -23.14 -6.39
CA GLY A 153 -8.74 -22.67 -6.17
C GLY A 153 -8.71 -21.25 -5.60
N LEU A 154 -9.57 -20.37 -6.13
CA LEU A 154 -9.71 -19.00 -5.68
C LEU A 154 -10.21 -18.91 -4.23
N GLY A 155 -11.23 -19.69 -3.89
CA GLY A 155 -11.76 -19.74 -2.52
C GLY A 155 -10.71 -20.18 -1.50
N ILE A 156 -9.96 -21.24 -1.82
CA ILE A 156 -8.86 -21.73 -0.98
C ILE A 156 -7.76 -20.66 -0.88
N GLY A 157 -7.37 -20.06 -2.00
CA GLY A 157 -6.35 -19.00 -2.04
C GLY A 157 -6.73 -17.79 -1.19
N VAL A 158 -7.97 -17.30 -1.29
CA VAL A 158 -8.48 -16.18 -0.49
C VAL A 158 -8.48 -16.52 1.00
N ILE A 159 -8.92 -17.71 1.39
CA ILE A 159 -8.91 -18.14 2.79
C ILE A 159 -7.47 -18.23 3.32
N GLY A 160 -6.58 -18.89 2.59
CA GLY A 160 -5.17 -19.04 2.98
C GLY A 160 -4.46 -17.70 3.09
N LEU A 161 -4.64 -16.82 2.11
CA LEU A 161 -4.08 -15.47 2.12
C LEU A 161 -4.63 -14.64 3.28
N ARG A 162 -5.95 -14.69 3.52
CA ARG A 162 -6.56 -14.01 4.67
C ARG A 162 -5.94 -14.45 5.99
N GLN A 163 -5.77 -15.76 6.20
CA GLN A 163 -5.15 -16.28 7.43
C GLN A 163 -3.70 -15.78 7.58
N ALA A 164 -2.91 -15.87 6.51
CA ALA A 164 -1.52 -15.40 6.51
C ALA A 164 -1.41 -13.89 6.80
N LEU A 165 -2.27 -13.08 6.17
CA LEU A 165 -2.29 -11.63 6.36
C LEU A 165 -2.79 -11.24 7.76
N MET A 166 -3.81 -11.92 8.28
CA MET A 166 -4.28 -11.71 9.66
C MET A 166 -3.20 -12.05 10.68
N GLN A 167 -2.45 -13.14 10.50
CA GLN A 167 -1.38 -13.54 11.42
C GLN A 167 -0.17 -12.61 11.36
N ARG A 168 0.19 -12.10 10.18
CA ARG A 168 1.41 -11.29 9.99
C ARG A 168 1.20 -9.80 10.21
N LEU A 169 0.07 -9.26 9.77
CA LEU A 169 -0.20 -7.82 9.67
C LEU A 169 -1.42 -7.38 10.47
N GLY A 170 -2.23 -8.32 10.96
CA GLY A 170 -3.52 -8.02 11.61
C GLY A 170 -4.62 -7.58 10.64
N GLY A 171 -4.40 -7.73 9.32
CA GLY A 171 -5.36 -7.36 8.28
C GLY A 171 -4.69 -7.15 6.91
N ILE A 172 -5.34 -6.39 6.03
CA ILE A 172 -4.92 -6.17 4.62
C ILE A 172 -4.48 -4.72 4.34
N THR A 173 -3.65 -4.57 3.31
CA THR A 173 -3.20 -3.28 2.74
C THR A 173 -3.35 -3.27 1.22
N GLY A 174 -3.22 -2.09 0.59
CA GLY A 174 -3.29 -1.94 -0.88
C GLY A 174 -2.33 -2.86 -1.65
N ASP A 175 -1.10 -3.02 -1.16
CA ASP A 175 -0.09 -3.86 -1.83
C ASP A 175 -0.47 -5.35 -1.79
N THR A 176 -1.02 -5.80 -0.65
CA THR A 176 -1.49 -7.19 -0.51
C THR A 176 -2.70 -7.48 -1.40
N LEU A 177 -3.57 -6.49 -1.61
CA LEU A 177 -4.72 -6.60 -2.51
C LEU A 177 -4.27 -6.63 -3.98
N GLY A 178 -3.28 -5.80 -4.34
CA GLY A 178 -2.68 -5.81 -5.68
C GLY A 178 -2.01 -7.16 -5.98
N ALA A 179 -1.18 -7.65 -5.08
CA ALA A 179 -0.53 -8.96 -5.23
C ALA A 179 -1.55 -10.11 -5.34
N ALA A 180 -2.62 -10.08 -4.53
CA ALA A 180 -3.69 -11.08 -4.61
C ALA A 180 -4.41 -11.06 -5.96
N CYS A 181 -4.63 -9.87 -6.53
CA CYS A 181 -5.25 -9.69 -7.84
C CYS A 181 -4.39 -10.31 -8.94
N GLU A 182 -3.10 -9.99 -8.97
CA GLU A 182 -2.18 -10.51 -9.98
C GLU A 182 -2.08 -12.03 -9.91
N LEU A 183 -1.86 -12.59 -8.71
CA LEU A 183 -1.80 -14.04 -8.50
C LEU A 183 -3.09 -14.76 -8.92
N THR A 184 -4.24 -14.13 -8.68
CA THR A 184 -5.55 -14.64 -9.10
C THR A 184 -5.66 -14.71 -10.62
N GLU A 185 -5.31 -13.62 -11.30
CA GLU A 185 -5.40 -13.56 -12.76
C GLU A 185 -4.52 -14.63 -13.40
N MET A 186 -3.31 -14.79 -12.89
CA MET A 186 -2.38 -15.84 -13.31
C MET A 186 -2.90 -17.24 -13.09
N ALA A 187 -3.35 -17.55 -11.88
CA ALA A 187 -3.87 -18.87 -11.56
C ALA A 187 -5.11 -19.21 -12.41
N ALA A 188 -6.00 -18.24 -12.62
CA ALA A 188 -7.19 -18.42 -13.45
C ALA A 188 -6.82 -18.69 -14.92
N LEU A 189 -5.88 -17.92 -15.49
CA LEU A 189 -5.40 -18.17 -16.86
C LEU A 189 -4.72 -19.52 -17.00
N LEU A 190 -3.89 -19.92 -16.03
CA LEU A 190 -3.21 -21.21 -16.07
C LEU A 190 -4.20 -22.38 -16.04
N VAL A 191 -5.22 -22.32 -15.17
CA VAL A 191 -6.24 -23.36 -15.10
C VAL A 191 -7.06 -23.42 -16.39
N LEU A 192 -7.44 -22.27 -16.96
CA LEU A 192 -8.18 -22.22 -18.23
C LEU A 192 -7.35 -22.71 -19.42
N ALA A 193 -6.03 -22.47 -19.43
CA ALA A 193 -5.14 -22.90 -20.49
C ALA A 193 -4.80 -24.39 -20.43
N LEU A 194 -4.92 -25.03 -19.26
CA LEU A 194 -4.63 -26.45 -19.05
C LEU A 194 -5.87 -27.36 -19.10
N ALA A 195 -7.07 -26.78 -19.16
CA ALA A 195 -8.35 -27.50 -19.15
C ALA A 195 -8.86 -27.79 -20.58
#